data_AF-A0A933ALJ3-F1
#
_entry.id   AF-A0A933ALJ3-F1
#
_cell.length_a   1.000
_cell.length_b   1.000
_cell.length_c   1.000
_cell.angle_alpha   90.00
_cell.angle_beta   90.00
_cell.angle_gamma   90.00
#
_symmetry.space_group_name_H-M   'P 1'
#
loop_
_entity.id
_entity.type
_entity.pdbx_description
1 polymer ?
#
loop_
_entity_poly.entity_id
_entity_poly.type
_entity_poly.pdbx_seq_one_letter_code
_entity_poly.pdbx_strand_id
1 'polypeptide(L)'
;MGWIQDIVNPKERQWEEFYRNRWQHDNVIRSTHGVNCTGGCSWAIYVKDGVITWEMQQTDYPLLEPNLPPYEPRGCQRGISASWYVYSPIRV
;
A
#
# COMPACT_ATOMS: atom_id res chain seq x y z
N MET A 1 22.14 22.75 30.29
CA MET A 1 21.72 23.35 29.00
C MET A 1 22.02 22.34 27.92
N GLY A 2 20.98 21.77 27.30
CA GLY A 2 21.15 20.80 26.21
C GLY A 2 21.57 21.49 24.92
N TRP A 3 22.48 20.88 24.18
CA TRP A 3 23.01 21.38 22.89
C TRP A 3 22.04 21.20 21.71
N ILE A 4 20.83 20.72 21.98
CA ILE A 4 19.80 20.45 20.98
C ILE A 4 18.62 21.37 21.28
N GLN A 5 18.22 22.15 20.27
CA GLN A 5 17.03 22.98 20.30
C GLN A 5 15.98 22.36 19.40
N ASP A 6 14.94 21.77 19.99
CA ASP A 6 13.78 21.29 19.24
C ASP A 6 12.92 22.49 18.83
N ILE A 7 12.90 22.78 17.53
CA ILE A 7 12.09 23.85 16.96
C ILE A 7 10.79 23.22 16.45
N VAL A 8 9.69 23.48 17.15
CA VAL A 8 8.34 23.07 16.71
C VAL A 8 7.69 24.24 15.97
N ASN A 9 7.94 24.33 14.66
CA ASN A 9 7.33 25.33 13.79
C ASN A 9 6.59 24.69 12.61
N PRO A 10 5.30 24.31 12.77
CA PRO A 10 4.52 23.69 11.71
C PRO A 10 4.41 24.53 10.41
N LYS A 11 4.55 25.86 10.50
CA LYS A 11 4.51 26.76 9.34
C LYS A 11 5.72 26.61 8.41
N GLU A 12 6.85 26.11 8.91
CA GLU A 12 8.04 25.84 8.08
C GLU A 12 7.99 24.43 7.45
N ARG A 13 7.10 23.55 7.91
CA ARG A 13 6.97 22.15 7.48
C ARG A 13 5.92 21.96 6.38
N GLN A 14 5.55 23.02 5.66
CA GLN A 14 4.54 22.96 4.59
C GLN A 14 4.94 22.05 3.43
N TRP A 15 6.25 21.88 3.19
CA TRP A 15 6.77 20.98 2.16
C TRP A 15 6.35 19.52 2.37
N GLU A 16 6.04 19.10 3.61
CA GLU A 16 5.59 17.75 3.91
C GLU A 16 4.25 17.41 3.25
N GLU A 17 3.46 18.44 2.90
CA GLU A 17 2.19 18.29 2.21
C GLU A 17 2.36 17.62 0.84
N PHE A 18 3.51 17.80 0.20
CA PHE A 18 3.86 17.09 -1.03
C PHE A 18 3.76 15.57 -0.87
N TYR A 19 4.36 15.02 0.20
CA TYR A 19 4.36 13.58 0.46
C TYR A 19 3.00 13.09 0.98
N ARG A 20 2.30 13.90 1.79
CA ARG A 20 0.93 13.59 2.22
C ARG A 20 0.00 13.46 1.03
N ASN A 21 0.03 14.43 0.13
CA ASN A 21 -0.74 14.41 -1.11
C ASN A 21 -0.37 13.21 -1.96
N ARG A 22 0.91 12.82 -2.08
CA ARG A 22 1.30 11.62 -2.82
C ARG A 22 0.64 10.34 -2.28
N TRP A 23 0.51 10.20 -0.96
CA TRP A 23 -0.07 9.01 -0.31
C TRP A 23 -1.61 9.00 -0.30
N GLN A 24 -2.25 10.17 -0.28
CA GLN A 24 -3.70 10.29 -0.41
C GLN A 24 -4.18 9.66 -1.73
N HIS A 25 -5.37 9.08 -1.68
CA HIS A 25 -6.02 8.32 -2.75
C HIS A 25 -7.54 8.45 -2.63
N ASP A 26 -8.26 8.17 -3.71
CA ASP A 26 -9.72 8.33 -3.77
C ASP A 26 -10.43 7.09 -3.25
N ASN A 27 -9.92 5.91 -3.62
CA ASN A 27 -10.57 4.64 -3.33
C ASN A 27 -9.53 3.55 -3.01
N VAL A 28 -9.97 2.59 -2.20
CA VAL A 28 -9.26 1.33 -1.96
C VAL A 28 -10.17 0.18 -2.34
N ILE A 29 -9.77 -0.62 -3.31
CA ILE A 29 -10.57 -1.71 -3.87
C ILE A 29 -9.91 -3.05 -3.50
N ARG A 30 -10.70 -4.02 -3.04
CA ARG A 30 -10.19 -5.37 -2.78
C ARG A 30 -10.05 -6.16 -4.08
N SER A 31 -8.89 -6.76 -4.30
CA SER A 31 -8.64 -7.67 -5.42
C SER A 31 -7.61 -8.76 -5.06
N THR A 32 -7.26 -9.62 -6.01
CA THR A 32 -6.21 -10.64 -5.89
C THR A 32 -5.49 -10.87 -7.22
N HIS A 33 -4.38 -11.60 -7.18
CA HIS A 33 -3.61 -11.98 -8.37
C HIS A 33 -4.00 -13.38 -8.86
N GLY A 34 -4.66 -13.45 -10.01
CA GLY A 34 -5.02 -14.68 -10.72
C GLY A 34 -3.84 -15.37 -11.42
N VAL A 35 -2.67 -15.43 -10.78
CA VAL A 35 -1.47 -16.10 -11.30
C VAL A 35 -1.21 -17.38 -10.51
N ASN A 36 -0.69 -18.42 -11.16
CA ASN A 36 -0.44 -19.72 -10.54
C ASN A 36 0.78 -19.69 -9.58
N CYS A 37 0.62 -19.06 -8.42
CA CYS A 37 1.69 -18.85 -7.44
C CYS A 37 1.39 -19.44 -6.05
N THR A 38 0.27 -20.16 -5.90
CA THR A 38 -0.28 -20.69 -4.63
C THR A 38 -0.60 -19.65 -3.55
N GLY A 39 -0.27 -18.39 -3.78
CA GLY A 39 -0.39 -17.32 -2.78
C GLY A 39 -1.83 -17.00 -2.42
N GLY A 40 -2.72 -16.81 -3.39
CA GLY A 40 -4.11 -16.42 -3.13
C GLY A 40 -4.25 -15.17 -2.25
N CYS A 41 -3.27 -14.27 -2.28
CA CYS A 41 -3.20 -13.13 -1.39
C CYS A 41 -4.25 -12.08 -1.79
N SER A 42 -5.02 -11.58 -0.84
CA SER A 42 -5.87 -10.41 -0.97
C SER A 42 -5.05 -9.12 -0.90
N TRP A 43 -5.36 -8.18 -1.79
CA TRP A 43 -4.69 -6.89 -1.94
C TRP A 43 -5.68 -5.73 -1.87
N ALA A 44 -5.20 -4.62 -1.34
CA ALA A 44 -5.82 -3.30 -1.32
C ALA A 44 -5.24 -2.53 -2.52
N ILE A 45 -6.04 -2.35 -3.56
CA ILE A 45 -5.67 -1.63 -4.77
C ILE A 45 -6.04 -0.16 -4.57
N TYR A 46 -5.03 0.71 -4.60
CA TYR A 46 -5.21 2.14 -4.39
C TYR A 46 -5.45 2.82 -5.74
N VAL A 47 -6.54 3.56 -5.81
CA VAL A 47 -6.93 4.36 -6.97
C VAL A 47 -6.87 5.83 -6.59
N LYS A 48 -6.21 6.63 -7.41
CA LYS A 48 -6.11 8.08 -7.26
C LYS A 48 -6.30 8.75 -8.60
N ASP A 49 -7.09 9.81 -8.65
CA ASP A 49 -7.44 10.54 -9.87
C ASP A 49 -7.98 9.60 -10.96
N GLY A 50 -8.74 8.58 -10.54
CA GLY A 50 -9.29 7.55 -11.42
C GLY A 50 -8.27 6.55 -12.02
N VAL A 51 -7.00 6.58 -11.60
CA VAL A 51 -5.96 5.62 -12.05
C VAL A 51 -5.48 4.71 -10.92
N ILE A 52 -5.16 3.46 -11.25
CA ILE A 52 -4.55 2.53 -10.30
C ILE A 52 -3.10 2.99 -10.07
N THR A 53 -2.72 3.30 -8.84
CA THR A 53 -1.40 3.88 -8.55
C THR A 53 -0.44 2.89 -7.89
N TRP A 54 -0.91 2.14 -6.89
CA TRP A 54 -0.14 1.09 -6.22
C TRP A 54 -1.10 0.12 -5.52
N GLU A 55 -0.54 -0.89 -4.88
CA GLU A 55 -1.27 -1.87 -4.08
C GLU A 55 -0.52 -2.14 -2.78
N MET A 56 -1.25 -2.52 -1.73
CA MET A 56 -0.68 -3.04 -0.48
C MET A 56 -1.44 -4.30 -0.09
N GLN A 57 -0.83 -5.16 0.72
CA GLN A 57 -1.53 -6.33 1.22
C GLN A 57 -2.74 -5.95 2.09
N GLN A 58 -3.83 -6.69 1.96
CA GLN A 58 -4.89 -6.66 2.96
C GLN A 58 -4.44 -7.41 4.21
N THR A 59 -4.87 -6.92 5.38
CA THR A 59 -4.47 -7.48 6.68
C THR A 59 -5.68 -7.87 7.53
N ASP A 60 -6.73 -8.35 6.89
CA ASP A 60 -8.02 -8.64 7.54
C ASP A 60 -8.57 -10.04 7.17
N TYR A 61 -7.69 -11.00 7.01
CA TYR A 61 -8.10 -12.40 6.96
C TYR A 61 -8.71 -12.80 8.32
N PRO A 62 -9.75 -13.65 8.31
CA PRO A 62 -10.26 -14.21 9.55
C PRO A 62 -9.17 -14.98 10.30
N LEU A 63 -9.08 -14.78 11.62
CA LEU A 63 -8.23 -15.60 12.48
C LEU A 63 -8.71 -17.05 12.44
N LEU A 64 -7.77 -17.99 12.32
CA LEU A 64 -8.09 -19.42 12.38
C LEU A 64 -8.42 -19.86 13.82
N GLU A 65 -7.53 -19.53 14.76
CA GLU A 65 -7.70 -19.77 16.19
C GLU A 65 -6.83 -18.79 17.01
N PRO A 66 -7.12 -18.57 18.30
CA PRO A 66 -6.39 -17.58 19.12
C PRO A 66 -4.90 -17.89 19.34
N ASN A 67 -4.50 -19.16 19.24
CA ASN A 67 -3.14 -19.60 19.54
C ASN A 67 -2.23 -19.68 18.30
N LEU A 68 -2.77 -19.50 17.10
CA LEU A 68 -1.99 -19.47 15.87
C LEU A 68 -1.66 -18.04 15.45
N PRO A 69 -0.49 -17.82 14.84
CA PRO A 69 -0.19 -16.54 14.23
C PRO A 69 -1.18 -16.25 13.09
N PRO A 70 -1.56 -14.98 12.90
CA PRO A 70 -2.39 -14.55 11.78
C PRO A 70 -1.68 -14.77 10.43
N TYR A 71 -2.45 -14.88 9.34
CA TYR A 71 -1.88 -15.08 7.98
C TYR A 71 -1.28 -13.81 7.39
N GLU A 72 -1.70 -12.67 7.91
CA GLU A 72 -1.31 -11.34 7.53
C GLU A 72 0.20 -11.12 7.57
N PRO A 73 0.77 -10.35 6.63
CA PRO A 73 0.11 -9.70 5.49
C PRO A 73 0.04 -10.58 4.22
N ARG A 74 0.65 -11.77 4.21
CA ARG A 74 1.00 -12.50 2.96
C ARG A 74 1.71 -11.56 1.96
N GLY A 75 1.43 -11.74 0.65
CA GLY A 75 2.01 -10.94 -0.43
C GLY A 75 3.41 -11.39 -0.85
N CYS A 76 3.92 -10.83 -1.95
CA CYS A 76 5.26 -11.09 -2.45
C CYS A 76 5.73 -9.95 -3.36
N GLN A 77 7.02 -9.96 -3.73
CA GLN A 77 7.64 -8.94 -4.58
C GLN A 77 7.08 -8.89 -6.00
N ARG A 78 6.45 -9.97 -6.47
CA ARG A 78 5.79 -10.02 -7.79
C ARG A 78 4.39 -9.44 -7.73
N GLY A 79 3.72 -9.60 -6.58
CA GLY A 79 2.39 -9.02 -6.36
C GLY A 79 2.47 -7.51 -6.19
N ILE A 80 3.40 -7.01 -5.37
CA ILE A 80 3.51 -5.56 -5.10
C ILE A 80 3.80 -4.70 -6.35
N SER A 81 4.26 -5.32 -7.45
CA SER A 81 4.54 -4.64 -8.71
C SER A 81 3.47 -4.84 -9.79
N ALA A 82 2.35 -5.50 -9.50
CA ALA A 82 1.37 -5.89 -10.51
C ALA A 82 0.66 -4.68 -11.15
N SER A 83 0.42 -3.62 -10.37
CA SER A 83 -0.11 -2.32 -10.84
C SER A 83 0.67 -1.73 -12.04
N TRP A 84 1.95 -2.05 -12.21
CA TRP A 84 2.74 -1.64 -13.38
C TRP A 84 2.14 -2.13 -14.70
N TYR A 85 1.66 -3.37 -14.75
CA TYR A 85 1.19 -3.99 -16.00
C TYR A 85 0.00 -3.23 -16.63
N VAL A 86 -0.83 -2.57 -15.81
CA VAL A 86 -2.04 -1.85 -16.25
C VAL A 86 -1.73 -0.72 -17.24
N TYR A 87 -0.55 -0.11 -17.15
CA TYR A 87 -0.14 1.02 -18.01
C TYR A 87 1.24 0.80 -18.65
N SER A 88 1.78 -0.40 -18.54
CA SER A 88 3.10 -0.73 -19.06
C SER A 88 3.13 -0.79 -20.59
N PRO A 89 4.31 -0.64 -21.23
CA PRO A 89 4.48 -0.80 -22.67
C PRO A 89 4.18 -2.21 -23.22
N ILE A 90 3.97 -3.20 -22.34
CA ILE A 90 3.65 -4.58 -22.75
C ILE A 90 2.16 -4.90 -22.62
N ARG A 91 1.34 -3.91 -22.25
CA ARG A 91 -0.11 -4.05 -22.28
C ARG A 91 -0.57 -4.25 -23.72
N VAL A 92 -1.42 -5.26 -23.94
CA VAL A 92 -2.06 -5.59 -25.23
C VAL A 92 -3.27 -4.69 -25.46
#